data_AF-A0A2D8YYG5-F1
#
_entry.id   AF-A0A2D8YYG5-F1
#
_cell.length_a   1.000
_cell.length_b   1.000
_cell.length_c   1.000
_cell.angle_alpha   90.00
_cell.angle_beta   90.00
_cell.angle_gamma   90.00
#
_symmetry.space_group_name_H-M   'P 1'
#
loop_
_entity.id
_entity.type
_entity.pdbx_description
1 polymer ?
#
loop_
_entity_poly.entity_id
_entity_poly.type
_entity_poly.pdbx_seq_one_letter_code
_entity_poly.pdbx_strand_id
1 'polypeptide(L)'
;DYNICPTDADVYDPVKFADDALCRPESRARFRTLLNLGLTEAFTALNPGVHQYSYWDYTAGAWQKDNGLRIDHHLLSPQAADRLVACDIDKTPRGKEKPSDHTPVWIELAD
;
A
#
# COMPACT_ATOMS: atom_id res chain seq x y z
N ASP A 1 -2.99 7.87 -0.77
CA ASP A 1 -2.80 7.38 -2.13
C ASP A 1 -1.57 7.98 -2.81
N TYR A 2 -0.57 7.15 -3.12
CA TYR A 2 0.60 7.50 -3.92
C TYR A 2 0.49 6.99 -5.37
N ASN A 3 -0.55 6.21 -5.71
CA ASN A 3 -0.71 5.53 -7.00
C ASN A 3 0.55 4.77 -7.42
N ILE A 4 1.07 3.93 -6.52
CA ILE A 4 2.28 3.16 -6.78
C ILE A 4 2.29 1.85 -6.00
N CYS A 5 2.66 0.77 -6.68
CA CYS A 5 3.01 -0.52 -6.09
C CYS A 5 4.55 -0.61 -6.05
N PRO A 6 5.19 -0.34 -4.89
CA PRO A 6 6.65 -0.25 -4.80
C PRO A 6 7.38 -1.54 -5.21
N THR A 7 6.75 -2.69 -4.96
CA THR A 7 7.27 -4.03 -5.22
C THR A 7 6.18 -4.94 -5.79
N ASP A 8 6.57 -6.15 -6.18
CA ASP A 8 5.64 -7.16 -6.68
C ASP A 8 4.75 -7.76 -5.58
N ALA A 9 5.11 -7.61 -4.30
CA ALA A 9 4.24 -7.99 -3.17
C ALA A 9 3.02 -7.05 -3.04
N ASP A 10 3.09 -5.87 -3.66
CA ASP A 10 2.07 -4.82 -3.56
C ASP A 10 0.98 -4.95 -4.63
N VAL A 11 1.03 -6.00 -5.46
CA VAL A 11 0.08 -6.24 -6.56
C VAL A 11 -0.27 -7.72 -6.63
N TYR A 12 -1.56 -8.03 -6.85
CA TYR A 12 -2.02 -9.43 -6.88
C TYR A 12 -1.45 -10.27 -8.03
N ASP A 13 -1.09 -9.64 -9.15
CA ASP A 13 -0.53 -10.32 -10.33
C ASP A 13 0.58 -9.44 -10.96
N PRO A 14 1.83 -9.59 -10.50
CA PRO A 14 2.95 -8.79 -10.98
C PRO A 14 3.22 -8.92 -12.48
N VAL A 15 2.92 -10.09 -13.07
CA VAL A 15 3.14 -10.34 -14.50
C VAL A 15 2.13 -9.55 -15.32
N LYS A 16 0.85 -9.59 -14.93
CA LYS A 16 -0.21 -8.83 -15.60
C LYS A 16 -0.02 -7.31 -15.47
N PHE A 17 0.54 -6.86 -14.35
CA PHE A 17 0.75 -5.44 -14.06
C PHE A 17 2.13 -4.92 -14.47
N ALA A 18 2.98 -5.73 -15.11
CA ALA A 18 4.35 -5.34 -15.46
C ALA A 18 4.44 -4.02 -16.25
N ASP A 19 3.45 -3.74 -17.10
CA ASP A 19 3.36 -2.51 -17.92
C ASP A 19 2.36 -1.47 -17.38
N ASP A 20 1.73 -1.74 -16.23
CA ASP A 20 0.79 -0.83 -15.61
C ASP A 20 1.50 0.42 -15.04
N ALA A 21 0.84 1.59 -15.14
CA ALA A 21 1.38 2.86 -14.65
C ALA A 21 1.78 2.82 -13.17
N LEU A 22 1.05 2.06 -12.34
CA LEU A 22 1.29 1.91 -10.91
C LEU A 22 2.56 1.07 -10.61
N CYS A 23 3.05 0.30 -11.58
CA CYS A 23 4.19 -0.62 -11.45
C CYS A 23 5.39 -0.25 -12.34
N ARG A 24 5.32 0.85 -13.09
CA ARG A 24 6.42 1.28 -13.98
C ARG A 24 7.75 1.35 -13.23
N PRO A 25 8.87 0.85 -13.81
CA PRO A 25 10.18 0.90 -13.17
C PRO A 25 10.60 2.30 -12.73
N GLU A 26 10.27 3.32 -13.51
CA GLU A 26 10.57 4.72 -13.21
C GLU A 26 9.80 5.21 -11.98
N SER A 27 8.51 4.90 -11.89
CA SER A 27 7.67 5.24 -10.73
C SER A 27 8.20 4.55 -9.47
N ARG A 28 8.46 3.23 -9.55
CA ARG A 28 9.08 2.44 -8.45
C ARG A 28 10.42 3.02 -8.01
N ALA A 29 11.25 3.46 -8.96
CA ALA A 29 12.51 4.12 -8.66
C ALA A 29 12.30 5.45 -7.90
N ARG A 30 11.30 6.27 -8.29
CA ARG A 30 10.97 7.51 -7.57
C ARG A 30 10.52 7.24 -6.13
N PHE A 31 9.67 6.24 -5.89
CA PHE A 31 9.31 5.87 -4.52
C PHE A 31 10.55 5.46 -3.70
N ARG A 32 11.45 4.67 -4.29
CA ARG A 32 12.71 4.30 -3.65
C ARG A 32 13.58 5.51 -3.32
N THR A 33 13.56 6.57 -4.14
CA THR A 33 14.27 7.81 -3.79
C THR A 33 13.72 8.44 -2.51
N LEU A 34 12.41 8.39 -2.27
CA LEU A 34 11.80 8.89 -1.03
C LEU A 34 12.28 8.08 0.18
N LEU A 35 12.31 6.74 0.07
CA LEU A 35 12.85 5.89 1.13
C LEU A 35 14.33 6.20 1.40
N ASN A 36 15.12 6.41 0.35
CA ASN A 36 16.54 6.74 0.46
C ASN A 36 16.81 8.14 1.05
N LEU A 37 15.79 9.01 1.19
CA LEU A 37 15.91 10.25 1.97
C LEU A 37 15.90 9.99 3.49
N GLY A 38 15.72 8.73 3.91
CA GLY A 38 15.57 8.33 5.31
C GLY A 38 14.11 8.23 5.75
N LEU A 39 13.16 8.17 4.81
CA LEU A 39 11.75 7.92 5.14
C LEU A 39 11.51 6.42 5.30
N THR A 40 10.70 6.06 6.30
CA THR A 40 10.31 4.67 6.57
C THR A 40 8.88 4.44 6.07
N GLU A 41 8.66 3.40 5.26
CA GLU A 41 7.31 2.97 4.90
C GLU A 41 6.72 2.13 6.05
N ALA A 42 5.66 2.64 6.68
CA ALA A 42 5.16 2.13 7.95
C ALA A 42 4.65 0.68 7.87
N PHE A 43 3.93 0.32 6.81
CA PHE A 43 3.30 -0.99 6.72
C PHE A 43 4.35 -2.09 6.54
N THR A 44 5.29 -1.93 5.61
CA THR A 44 6.35 -2.92 5.36
C THR A 44 7.33 -3.02 6.54
N ALA A 45 7.52 -1.94 7.31
CA ALA A 45 8.36 -1.96 8.50
C ALA A 45 7.84 -2.92 9.58
N LEU A 46 6.51 -3.04 9.72
CA LEU A 46 5.87 -3.94 10.69
C LEU A 46 5.39 -5.27 10.09
N ASN A 47 5.11 -5.30 8.79
CA ASN A 47 4.52 -6.44 8.08
C ASN A 47 5.40 -6.88 6.89
N PRO A 48 6.66 -7.31 7.12
CA PRO A 48 7.57 -7.64 6.03
C PRO A 48 7.07 -8.86 5.24
N GLY A 49 6.91 -8.68 3.92
CA GLY A 49 6.48 -9.75 3.01
C GLY A 49 4.99 -10.13 3.11
N VAL A 50 4.19 -9.36 3.85
CA VAL A 50 2.74 -9.58 3.92
C VAL A 50 2.07 -9.01 2.67
N HIS A 51 1.24 -9.83 2.04
CA HIS A 51 0.42 -9.42 0.90
C HIS A 51 -0.94 -8.94 1.41
N GLN A 52 -1.12 -7.61 1.46
CA GLN A 52 -2.37 -6.97 1.84
C GLN A 52 -2.51 -5.71 1.01
N TYR A 53 -3.73 -5.39 0.60
CA TYR A 53 -4.01 -4.35 -0.38
C TYR A 53 -4.82 -3.22 0.23
N SER A 54 -4.70 -2.01 -0.31
CA SER A 54 -5.48 -0.84 0.09
C SER A 54 -6.52 -0.45 -0.95
N TYR A 55 -6.44 -1.01 -2.15
CA TYR A 55 -7.27 -0.67 -3.31
C TYR A 55 -7.75 -1.92 -4.05
N TRP A 56 -9.02 -1.90 -4.51
CA TRP A 56 -9.60 -2.89 -5.43
C TRP A 56 -10.56 -2.22 -6.40
N ASP A 57 -10.25 -2.35 -7.69
CA ASP A 57 -11.08 -1.88 -8.80
C ASP A 57 -12.53 -2.42 -8.69
N TYR A 58 -13.51 -1.63 -9.15
CA TYR A 58 -14.92 -2.02 -9.08
C TYR A 58 -15.29 -3.13 -10.08
N THR A 59 -14.48 -3.35 -11.10
CA THR A 59 -14.76 -4.27 -12.19
C THR A 59 -14.22 -5.68 -11.92
N ALA A 60 -14.63 -6.63 -12.77
CA ALA A 60 -14.16 -8.01 -12.78
C ALA A 60 -14.25 -8.79 -11.46
N GLY A 61 -14.97 -8.26 -10.47
CA GLY A 61 -15.07 -8.81 -9.12
C GLY A 61 -13.74 -8.76 -8.36
N ALA A 62 -12.93 -7.71 -8.54
CA ALA A 62 -11.59 -7.64 -7.94
C ALA A 62 -11.62 -7.77 -6.41
N TRP A 63 -12.59 -7.14 -5.75
CA TRP A 63 -12.81 -7.28 -4.30
C TRP A 63 -13.08 -8.73 -3.87
N GLN A 64 -14.00 -9.42 -4.55
CA GLN A 64 -14.41 -10.79 -4.21
C GLN A 64 -13.28 -11.80 -4.43
N LYS A 65 -12.36 -11.51 -5.35
CA LYS A 65 -11.20 -12.34 -5.68
C LYS A 65 -9.95 -11.96 -4.87
N ASP A 66 -10.03 -10.88 -4.09
CA ASP A 66 -8.90 -10.21 -3.44
C ASP A 66 -7.78 -9.80 -4.41
N ASN A 67 -8.16 -9.44 -5.64
CA ASN A 67 -7.25 -8.93 -6.66
C ASN A 67 -6.97 -7.45 -6.43
N GLY A 68 -6.24 -7.14 -5.36
CA GLY A 68 -5.98 -5.76 -4.93
C GLY A 68 -4.59 -5.23 -5.26
N LEU A 69 -4.39 -3.96 -4.95
CA LEU A 69 -3.13 -3.22 -5.01
C LEU A 69 -2.87 -2.50 -3.67
N ARG A 70 -1.61 -2.40 -3.25
CA ARG A 70 -1.20 -1.58 -2.10
C ARG A 70 -0.56 -0.29 -2.60
N ILE A 71 -1.37 0.77 -2.65
CA ILE A 71 -1.00 2.08 -3.21
C ILE A 71 -1.15 3.25 -2.23
N ASP A 72 -1.68 2.98 -1.03
CA ASP A 72 -1.76 3.91 0.08
C ASP A 72 -0.65 3.61 1.09
N HIS A 73 0.27 4.55 1.27
CA HIS A 73 1.48 4.37 2.08
C HIS A 73 1.61 5.49 3.11
N HIS A 74 2.14 5.17 4.28
CA HIS A 74 2.59 6.17 5.25
C HIS A 74 4.12 6.21 5.24
N LEU A 75 4.69 7.30 4.72
CA LEU A 75 6.13 7.54 4.73
C LEU A 75 6.49 8.43 5.92
N LEU A 76 7.16 7.82 6.90
CA LEU A 76 7.46 8.43 8.20
C LEU A 76 8.86 9.03 8.20
N SER A 77 9.02 10.22 8.80
CA SER A 77 10.35 10.70 9.17
C SER A 77 10.97 9.78 10.24
N PRO A 78 12.30 9.83 10.48
CA PRO A 78 12.94 9.04 11.53
C PRO A 78 12.26 9.18 12.90
N GLN A 79 11.90 10.40 13.31
CA GLN A 79 11.24 10.66 14.60
C GLN A 79 9.84 10.03 14.70
N ALA A 80 9.11 9.97 13.60
CA ALA A 80 7.80 9.33 13.57
C ALA A 80 7.95 7.79 13.50
N ALA A 81 8.97 7.30 12.79
CA ALA A 81 9.29 5.88 12.73
C ALA A 81 9.70 5.33 14.10
N ASP A 82 10.49 6.07 14.89
CA ASP A 82 10.86 5.71 16.27
C ASP A 82 9.64 5.56 17.20
N ARG A 83 8.52 6.21 16.84
CA ARG A 83 7.27 6.17 17.59
C ARG A 83 6.26 5.18 17.01
N LEU A 84 6.55 4.51 15.89
CA LEU A 84 5.61 3.62 15.22
C LEU A 84 5.32 2.39 16.09
N VAL A 85 4.06 2.22 16.50
CA VAL A 85 3.59 1.11 17.35
C VAL A 85 2.87 0.06 16.53
N ALA A 86 1.96 0.50 15.65
CA ALA A 86 1.16 -0.39 14.82
C ALA A 86 0.87 0.23 13.45
N CYS A 87 0.64 -0.61 12.45
CA CYS A 87 0.20 -0.24 11.12
C CYS A 87 -0.56 -1.39 10.50
N ASP A 88 -1.74 -1.13 9.96
CA ASP A 88 -2.56 -2.12 9.28
C ASP A 88 -3.50 -1.44 8.26
N ILE A 89 -4.19 -2.27 7.48
CA ILE A 89 -5.17 -1.87 6.47
C ILE A 89 -6.55 -2.36 6.90
N ASP A 90 -7.43 -1.44 7.27
CA ASP A 90 -8.79 -1.77 7.68
C ASP A 90 -9.66 -2.05 6.44
N LYS A 91 -9.93 -3.33 6.17
CA LYS A 91 -10.80 -3.79 5.06
C LYS A 91 -12.30 -3.56 5.32
N THR A 92 -12.70 -3.17 6.53
CA THR A 92 -14.12 -3.06 6.92
C THR A 92 -14.89 -2.04 6.08
N PRO A 93 -14.38 -0.82 5.82
CA PRO A 93 -15.07 0.16 4.98
C PRO A 93 -15.25 -0.33 3.54
N ARG A 94 -14.26 -1.04 2.98
CA ARG A 94 -14.33 -1.60 1.61
C ARG A 94 -15.40 -2.68 1.44
N GLY A 95 -15.77 -3.35 2.52
CA GLY A 95 -16.82 -4.38 2.54
C GLY A 95 -18.26 -3.85 2.64
N LYS A 96 -18.47 -2.52 2.76
CA LYS A 96 -19.81 -1.91 2.90
C LYS A 96 -20.52 -1.75 1.56
N GLU A 97 -21.81 -1.40 1.59
CA GLU A 97 -22.56 -1.02 0.40
C GLU A 97 -22.03 0.31 -0.17
N LYS A 98 -21.83 0.37 -1.50
CA LYS A 98 -21.27 1.53 -2.22
C LYS A 98 -20.00 2.09 -1.55
N PRO A 99 -18.99 1.25 -1.31
CA PRO A 99 -17.77 1.67 -0.64
C PRO A 99 -16.89 2.47 -1.61
N SER A 100 -15.88 3.15 -1.08
CA SER A 100 -14.71 3.54 -1.88
C SER A 100 -14.01 2.30 -2.45
N ASP A 101 -13.29 2.45 -3.55
CA ASP A 101 -12.39 1.44 -4.12
C ASP A 101 -11.12 1.32 -3.27
N HIS A 102 -10.79 2.36 -2.51
CA HIS A 102 -9.77 2.35 -1.45
C HIS A 102 -10.35 1.99 -0.08
N THR A 103 -9.47 1.57 0.83
CA THR A 103 -9.76 1.38 2.25
C THR A 103 -8.68 2.02 3.12
N PRO A 104 -8.99 2.41 4.37
CA PRO A 104 -8.02 3.11 5.21
C PRO A 104 -6.77 2.28 5.52
N VAL A 105 -5.61 2.90 5.33
CA VAL A 105 -4.35 2.46 5.92
C VAL A 105 -4.08 3.36 7.12
N TRP A 106 -3.89 2.77 8.29
CA TRP A 106 -3.74 3.50 9.54
C TRP A 106 -2.41 3.16 10.20
N ILE A 107 -1.96 4.07 11.07
CA ILE A 107 -0.80 3.88 11.94
C ILE A 107 -1.16 4.33 13.35
N GLU A 108 -0.52 3.72 14.33
CA GLU A 108 -0.49 4.17 15.72
C GLU A 108 0.92 4.64 16.07
N LEU A 109 1.03 5.83 16.66
CA LEU A 109 2.28 6.38 17.15
C LEU A 109 2.20 6.52 18.67
N ALA A 110 3.25 6.09 19.38
CA ALA A 110 3.39 6.35 20.82
C ALA A 110 3.48 7.86 21.08
N ASP A 111 3.05 8.33 22.25
CA ASP A 111 3.10 9.76 22.63
C ASP A 111 4.53 10.33 22.77
#